data_AF-A0A6G7YYH7-F1
#
_entry.id   AF-A0A6G7YYH7-F1
#
_cell.length_a   1.000
_cell.length_b   1.000
_cell.length_c   1.000
_cell.angle_alpha   90.00
_cell.angle_beta   90.00
_cell.angle_gamma   90.00
#
_symmetry.space_group_name_H-M   'P 1'
#
loop_
_entity.id
_entity.type
_entity.pdbx_description
1 polymer ?
#
loop_
_entity_poly.entity_id
_entity_poly.type
_entity_poly.pdbx_seq_one_letter_code
_entity_poly.pdbx_strand_id
1 'polypeptide(L)'
;MNPVRRKRLALVLLLVLAAAIVVALGAFALQRNVSYLYTPSEVLKGEAGEHARFRLGGMVAAGSFKRPSGSLEAHFDVDDGDARLPVVYTGILPDLFREKQAVVATGSMKDGVFVAEEVLAKHDETYMPKEVADKMGAAHKKHDVKDAPKPAEGKSP
;
A
#
# COMPACT_ATOMS: atom_id res chain seq x y z
N MET A 1 59.00 9.50 17.35
CA MET A 1 57.54 9.81 17.40
C MET A 1 57.10 9.92 18.85
N ASN A 2 56.47 11.02 19.26
CA ASN A 2 56.07 11.22 20.65
C ASN A 2 54.97 10.19 21.05
N PRO A 3 55.18 9.37 22.10
CA PRO A 3 54.26 8.30 22.48
C PRO A 3 52.85 8.82 22.81
N VAL A 4 52.73 10.06 23.30
CA VAL A 4 51.44 10.72 23.56
C VAL A 4 50.70 11.02 22.25
N ARG A 5 51.40 11.43 21.20
CA ARG A 5 50.80 11.72 19.88
C ARG A 5 50.31 10.44 19.20
N ARG A 6 51.05 9.33 19.32
CA ARG A 6 50.62 8.01 18.82
C ARG A 6 49.36 7.51 19.53
N LYS A 7 49.27 7.64 20.85
CA LYS A 7 48.07 7.26 21.64
C LYS A 7 46.85 8.10 21.26
N ARG A 8 47.01 9.42 21.09
CA ARG A 8 45.92 10.31 20.64
C ARG A 8 45.45 9.97 19.23
N LEU A 9 46.37 9.71 18.30
CA LEU A 9 46.01 9.30 16.94
C LEU A 9 45.24 7.98 16.94
N ALA A 10 45.68 7.00 17.74
CA ALA A 10 44.97 5.72 17.88
C ALA A 10 43.55 5.90 18.43
N LEU A 11 43.36 6.79 19.41
CA LEU A 11 42.05 7.12 19.97
C LEU A 11 41.12 7.77 18.92
N VAL A 12 41.63 8.72 18.15
CA VAL A 12 40.88 9.37 17.08
C VAL A 12 40.49 8.38 16.00
N LEU A 13 41.41 7.52 15.56
CA LEU A 13 41.12 6.47 14.56
C LEU A 13 40.08 5.48 15.07
N LEU A 14 40.15 5.08 16.34
CA LEU A 14 39.15 4.20 16.95
C LEU A 14 37.76 4.86 16.97
N LEU A 15 37.69 6.14 17.34
CA LEU A 15 36.43 6.90 17.31
C LEU A 15 35.85 7.01 15.89
N VAL A 16 36.68 7.31 14.89
CA VAL A 16 36.25 7.38 13.50
C VAL A 16 35.76 6.01 13.01
N LEU A 17 36.47 4.93 13.34
CA LEU A 17 36.07 3.57 12.99
C LEU A 17 34.74 3.20 13.64
N ALA A 18 34.57 3.50 14.93
CA ALA A 18 33.31 3.26 15.64
C ALA A 18 32.15 4.04 15.01
N ALA A 19 32.35 5.32 14.69
CA ALA A 19 31.34 6.14 14.02
C ALA A 19 30.99 5.59 12.62
N ALA A 20 31.99 5.16 11.84
CA ALA A 20 31.77 4.55 10.53
C ALA A 20 30.95 3.27 10.62
N ILE A 21 31.21 2.41 11.62
CA ILE A 21 30.42 1.20 11.87
C ILE A 21 28.97 1.55 12.20
N VAL A 22 28.74 2.54 13.07
CA VAL A 22 27.38 2.98 13.42
C VAL A 22 26.62 3.48 12.19
N VAL A 23 27.25 4.31 11.36
CA VAL A 23 26.63 4.81 10.13
C VAL A 23 26.36 3.68 9.14
N ALA A 24 27.31 2.76 8.95
CA ALA A 24 27.15 1.62 8.05
C ALA A 24 26.02 0.69 8.48
N LEU A 25 25.94 0.35 9.78
CA LEU A 25 24.86 -0.46 10.33
C LEU A 25 23.51 0.25 10.21
N GLY A 26 23.47 1.57 10.45
CA GLY A 26 22.25 2.37 10.28
C GLY A 26 21.75 2.40 8.83
N ALA A 27 22.64 2.63 7.88
CA ALA A 27 22.31 2.61 6.45
C ALA A 27 21.81 1.23 6.00
N PHE A 28 22.47 0.15 6.45
CA PHE A 28 22.09 -1.21 6.14
C PHE A 28 20.72 -1.60 6.72
N ALA A 29 20.42 -1.15 7.94
CA ALA A 29 19.12 -1.36 8.56
C ALA A 29 18.01 -0.62 7.80
N LEU A 30 18.25 0.62 7.39
CA LEU A 30 17.27 1.42 6.64
C LEU A 30 16.97 0.81 5.27
N GLN A 31 18.00 0.37 4.54
CA GLN A 31 17.85 -0.23 3.21
C GLN A 31 16.97 -1.50 3.24
N ARG A 32 16.96 -2.24 4.35
CA ARG A 32 16.09 -3.41 4.55
C ARG A 32 14.64 -3.07 4.89
N ASN A 33 14.35 -1.85 5.31
CA ASN A 33 13.02 -1.44 5.77
C ASN A 33 12.19 -0.72 4.69
N VAL A 34 12.77 -0.46 3.52
CA VAL A 34 12.05 0.15 2.39
C VAL A 34 11.32 -0.95 1.62
N SER A 35 9.99 -0.95 1.69
CA SER A 35 9.16 -1.80 0.84
C SER A 35 8.80 -1.03 -0.43
N TYR A 36 9.36 -1.47 -1.56
CA TYR A 36 9.04 -0.93 -2.88
C TYR A 36 7.64 -1.35 -3.31
N LEU A 37 6.97 -0.47 -4.06
CA LEU A 37 5.69 -0.75 -4.68
C LEU A 37 5.93 -1.16 -6.13
N TYR A 38 5.41 -2.33 -6.49
CA TYR A 38 5.45 -2.90 -7.82
C TYR A 38 4.03 -3.15 -8.33
N THR A 39 3.84 -3.07 -9.63
CA THR A 39 2.60 -3.48 -10.30
C THR A 39 2.64 -4.96 -10.69
N PRO A 40 1.49 -5.62 -10.91
CA PRO A 40 1.40 -6.97 -11.48
C PRO A 40 2.31 -7.19 -12.70
N SER A 41 2.34 -6.25 -13.66
CA SER A 41 3.15 -6.38 -14.87
C SER A 41 4.66 -6.27 -14.59
N GLU A 42 5.08 -5.41 -13.66
CA GLU A 42 6.47 -5.29 -13.22
C GLU A 42 6.95 -6.55 -12.49
N VAL A 43 6.10 -7.11 -11.62
CA VAL A 43 6.38 -8.37 -10.91
C VAL A 43 6.57 -9.52 -11.90
N LEU A 44 5.69 -9.63 -12.91
CA LEU A 44 5.77 -10.69 -13.92
C LEU A 44 6.96 -10.52 -14.88
N LYS A 45 7.44 -9.29 -15.09
CA LYS A 45 8.69 -9.01 -15.82
C LYS A 45 9.95 -9.32 -15.00
N GLY A 46 9.80 -9.65 -13.71
CA GLY A 46 10.90 -9.98 -12.80
C GLY A 46 11.53 -8.76 -12.12
N GLU A 47 10.91 -7.59 -12.18
CA GLU A 47 11.44 -6.36 -11.58
C GLU A 47 11.38 -6.38 -10.04
N ALA A 48 10.44 -7.14 -9.47
CA ALA A 48 10.40 -7.41 -8.03
C ALA A 48 11.59 -8.26 -7.54
N GLY A 49 12.39 -8.86 -8.43
CA GLY A 49 13.63 -9.57 -8.11
C GLY A 49 13.47 -10.64 -7.01
N GLU A 50 14.52 -10.83 -6.20
CA GLU A 50 14.49 -11.68 -5.00
C GLU A 50 13.99 -10.92 -3.75
N HIS A 51 13.23 -9.83 -3.92
CA HIS A 51 12.71 -9.12 -2.75
C HIS A 51 11.78 -10.03 -1.97
N ALA A 52 12.23 -10.46 -0.78
CA ALA A 52 11.48 -11.33 0.11
C ALA A 52 10.14 -10.72 0.54
N ARG A 53 9.99 -9.39 0.46
CA ARG A 53 8.77 -8.67 0.82
C ARG A 53 8.66 -7.37 0.02
N PHE A 54 7.52 -7.16 -0.62
CA PHE A 54 7.25 -5.94 -1.38
C PHE A 54 5.76 -5.57 -1.34
N ARG A 55 5.42 -4.39 -1.85
CA ARG A 55 4.05 -3.90 -1.98
C ARG A 55 3.59 -4.12 -3.41
N LEU A 56 2.48 -4.82 -3.59
CA LEU A 56 1.80 -4.98 -4.86
C LEU A 56 0.69 -3.92 -4.95
N GLY A 57 0.78 -3.02 -5.93
CA GLY A 57 -0.23 -2.01 -6.20
C GLY A 57 -1.02 -2.31 -7.48
N GLY A 58 -2.33 -2.13 -7.44
CA GLY A 58 -3.19 -2.26 -8.62
C GLY A 58 -4.66 -2.14 -8.28
N MET A 59 -5.53 -2.63 -9.16
CA MET A 59 -6.97 -2.69 -8.96
C MET A 59 -7.43 -4.13 -8.77
N VAL A 60 -8.42 -4.36 -7.92
CA VAL A 60 -9.01 -5.70 -7.77
C VAL A 60 -9.81 -6.03 -9.03
N ALA A 61 -9.50 -7.14 -9.69
CA ALA A 61 -10.19 -7.55 -10.90
C ALA A 61 -11.66 -7.93 -10.61
N ALA A 62 -12.56 -7.58 -11.53
CA ALA A 62 -13.98 -7.88 -11.40
C ALA A 62 -14.26 -9.39 -11.49
N GLY A 63 -15.11 -9.90 -10.60
CA GLY A 63 -15.45 -11.32 -10.50
C GLY A 63 -14.30 -12.24 -10.04
N SER A 64 -13.19 -11.68 -9.56
CA SER A 64 -12.04 -12.46 -9.10
C SER A 64 -12.12 -12.81 -7.61
N PHE A 65 -12.92 -12.07 -6.83
CA PHE A 65 -12.96 -12.25 -5.39
C PHE A 65 -13.67 -13.54 -4.97
N LYS A 66 -12.96 -14.39 -4.24
CA LYS A 66 -13.46 -15.66 -3.71
C LYS A 66 -13.03 -15.82 -2.26
N ARG A 67 -13.98 -16.22 -1.41
CA ARG A 67 -13.73 -16.56 -0.01
C ARG A 67 -14.38 -17.92 0.29
N PRO A 68 -13.60 -18.96 0.65
CA PRO A 68 -14.15 -20.24 1.07
C PRO A 68 -15.01 -20.09 2.33
N SER A 69 -16.13 -20.82 2.39
CA SER A 69 -17.01 -20.82 3.55
C SER A 69 -16.29 -21.35 4.80
N GLY A 70 -16.27 -20.56 5.87
CA GLY A 70 -15.63 -20.95 7.14
C GLY A 70 -14.13 -20.67 7.22
N SER A 71 -13.52 -20.03 6.21
CA SER A 71 -12.13 -19.57 6.23
C SER A 71 -12.02 -18.05 6.24
N LEU A 72 -10.92 -17.53 6.80
CA LEU A 72 -10.50 -16.12 6.68
C LEU A 72 -9.64 -15.88 5.42
N GLU A 73 -9.44 -16.91 4.62
CA GLU A 73 -8.67 -16.85 3.38
C GLU A 73 -9.49 -16.19 2.26
N ALA A 74 -8.91 -15.17 1.64
CA ALA A 74 -9.48 -14.43 0.53
C ALA A 74 -8.55 -14.57 -0.67
N HIS A 75 -9.13 -14.92 -1.81
CA HIS A 75 -8.45 -15.00 -3.09
C HIS A 75 -9.01 -13.90 -3.99
N PHE A 76 -8.15 -13.14 -4.64
CA PHE A 76 -8.54 -12.14 -5.62
C PHE A 76 -7.37 -11.86 -6.55
N ASP A 77 -7.66 -11.36 -7.75
CA ASP A 77 -6.61 -10.97 -8.69
C ASP A 77 -6.41 -9.46 -8.64
N VAL A 78 -5.16 -9.02 -8.64
CA VAL A 78 -4.80 -7.61 -8.78
C VAL A 78 -4.37 -7.36 -10.22
N ASP A 79 -4.97 -6.35 -10.84
CA ASP A 79 -4.86 -5.96 -12.25
C ASP A 79 -4.33 -4.52 -12.34
N ASP A 80 -3.31 -4.28 -13.15
CA ASP A 80 -2.83 -2.93 -13.49
C ASP A 80 -3.30 -2.45 -14.88
N GLY A 81 -4.06 -3.27 -15.60
CA GLY A 81 -4.50 -3.05 -16.98
C GLY A 81 -3.67 -3.82 -18.00
N ASP A 82 -2.40 -4.12 -17.69
CA ASP A 82 -1.48 -4.85 -18.57
C ASP A 82 -1.38 -6.32 -18.18
N ALA A 83 -1.41 -6.61 -16.88
CA ALA A 83 -1.32 -7.96 -16.36
C ALA A 83 -2.14 -8.16 -15.07
N ARG A 84 -2.41 -9.44 -14.78
CA ARG A 84 -3.09 -9.86 -13.55
C ARG A 84 -2.20 -10.76 -12.73
N LEU A 85 -2.19 -10.53 -11.42
CA LEU A 85 -1.46 -11.35 -10.47
C LEU A 85 -2.42 -11.90 -9.41
N PRO A 86 -2.46 -13.22 -9.20
CA PRO A 86 -3.30 -13.82 -8.17
C PRO A 86 -2.75 -13.49 -6.78
N VAL A 87 -3.64 -13.05 -5.89
CA VAL A 87 -3.35 -12.67 -4.51
C VAL A 87 -4.13 -13.55 -3.54
N VAL A 88 -3.45 -14.01 -2.50
CA VAL A 88 -4.06 -14.72 -1.36
C VAL A 88 -3.79 -13.95 -0.09
N TYR A 89 -4.84 -13.70 0.68
CA TYR A 89 -4.77 -12.98 1.94
C TYR A 89 -5.53 -13.75 3.02
N THR A 90 -4.91 -14.01 4.17
CA THR A 90 -5.55 -14.68 5.30
C THR A 90 -5.78 -13.68 6.42
N GLY A 91 -7.02 -13.23 6.58
CA GLY A 91 -7.36 -12.24 7.60
C GLY A 91 -8.68 -11.53 7.34
N ILE A 92 -8.90 -10.44 8.09
CA ILE A 92 -10.07 -9.57 7.90
C ILE A 92 -9.68 -8.52 6.87
N LEU A 93 -10.33 -8.55 5.71
CA LEU A 93 -10.17 -7.49 4.72
C LEU A 93 -10.78 -6.18 5.26
N PRO A 94 -10.21 -5.02 4.92
CA PRO A 94 -10.83 -3.73 5.24
C PRO A 94 -12.25 -3.65 4.68
N ASP A 95 -13.14 -2.94 5.37
CA ASP A 95 -14.55 -2.76 4.94
C ASP A 95 -14.69 -2.10 3.56
N LEU A 96 -13.66 -1.34 3.16
CA LEU A 96 -13.55 -0.67 1.88
C LEU A 96 -13.03 -1.55 0.75
N PHE A 97 -12.63 -2.80 1.03
CA PHE A 97 -12.18 -3.70 -0.03
C PHE A 97 -13.36 -4.09 -0.92
N ARG A 98 -13.29 -3.73 -2.21
CA ARG A 98 -14.24 -4.18 -3.24
C ARG A 98 -13.54 -4.42 -4.56
N GLU A 99 -14.18 -5.20 -5.42
CA GLU A 99 -13.78 -5.34 -6.80
C GLU A 99 -13.83 -3.98 -7.53
N LYS A 100 -12.96 -3.80 -8.53
CA LYS A 100 -12.79 -2.57 -9.32
C LYS A 100 -12.33 -1.36 -8.50
N GLN A 101 -11.74 -1.57 -7.33
CA GLN A 101 -11.11 -0.53 -6.54
C GLN A 101 -9.60 -0.71 -6.45
N ALA A 102 -8.90 0.40 -6.27
CA ALA A 102 -7.46 0.41 -6.07
C ALA A 102 -7.11 -0.19 -4.70
N VAL A 103 -6.14 -1.10 -4.70
CA VAL A 103 -5.67 -1.82 -3.52
C VAL A 103 -4.15 -1.83 -3.53
N VAL A 104 -3.57 -1.78 -2.32
CA VAL A 104 -2.15 -2.05 -2.10
C VAL A 104 -2.05 -3.22 -1.14
N ALA A 105 -1.40 -4.29 -1.58
CA ALA A 105 -1.17 -5.48 -0.76
C ALA A 105 0.33 -5.60 -0.44
N THR A 106 0.69 -5.72 0.84
CA THR A 106 2.08 -5.98 1.24
C THR A 106 2.25 -7.47 1.49
N GLY A 107 3.29 -8.08 0.93
CA GLY A 107 3.45 -9.53 0.98
C GLY A 107 4.68 -10.03 0.23
N SER A 108 4.65 -11.31 -0.14
CA SER A 108 5.73 -12.00 -0.84
C SER A 108 5.21 -12.95 -1.90
N MET A 109 6.02 -13.23 -2.92
CA MET A 109 5.69 -14.23 -3.94
C MET A 109 5.99 -15.63 -3.43
N LYS A 110 5.04 -16.55 -3.60
CA LYS A 110 5.20 -17.97 -3.29
C LYS A 110 4.49 -18.81 -4.35
N ASP A 111 5.22 -19.72 -4.99
CA ASP A 111 4.67 -20.68 -5.95
C ASP A 111 3.84 -20.02 -7.09
N GLY A 112 4.24 -18.82 -7.52
CA GLY A 112 3.54 -18.06 -8.57
C GLY A 112 2.32 -17.26 -8.10
N VAL A 113 2.05 -17.25 -6.79
CA VAL A 113 0.95 -16.50 -6.16
C VAL A 113 1.52 -15.47 -5.20
N PHE A 114 0.93 -14.29 -5.15
CA PHE A 114 1.31 -13.28 -4.18
C PHE A 114 0.57 -13.53 -2.85
N VAL A 115 1.32 -13.89 -1.81
CA VAL A 115 0.78 -14.09 -0.47
C VAL A 115 0.86 -12.77 0.27
N ALA A 116 -0.29 -12.12 0.43
CA ALA A 116 -0.43 -10.86 1.14
C ALA A 116 -0.50 -11.09 2.65
N GLU A 117 0.25 -10.28 3.39
CA GLU A 117 0.22 -10.18 4.86
C GLU A 117 -0.65 -9.00 5.32
N GLU A 118 -0.75 -7.97 4.49
CA GLU A 118 -1.54 -6.77 4.76
C GLU A 118 -2.20 -6.29 3.47
N VAL A 119 -3.46 -5.89 3.55
CA VAL A 119 -4.22 -5.34 2.42
C VAL A 119 -4.78 -3.99 2.82
N LEU A 120 -4.44 -2.97 2.04
CA LEU A 120 -4.92 -1.60 2.19
C LEU A 120 -5.81 -1.26 0.99
N ALA A 121 -7.09 -1.06 1.26
CA ALA A 121 -8.02 -0.52 0.26
C ALA A 121 -8.06 1.01 0.41
N LYS A 122 -8.08 1.73 -0.71
CA LYS A 122 -8.14 3.19 -0.69
C LYS A 122 -9.46 3.68 -0.06
N HIS A 123 -9.37 4.65 0.84
CA HIS A 123 -10.53 5.45 1.29
C HIS A 123 -10.91 6.44 0.19
N ASP A 124 -12.00 6.21 -0.51
CA ASP A 124 -12.68 7.28 -1.28
C ASP A 124 -13.64 8.03 -0.35
N GLU A 125 -13.09 8.70 0.66
CA GLU A 125 -13.86 9.71 1.38
C GLU A 125 -13.83 11.01 0.59
N THR A 126 -14.79 11.18 -0.32
CA THR A 126 -15.23 12.54 -0.65
C THR A 126 -15.93 13.08 0.60
N TYR A 127 -15.14 13.55 1.57
CA TYR A 127 -15.64 14.17 2.80
C TYR A 127 -16.38 15.44 2.40
N MET A 128 -17.69 15.43 2.57
CA MET A 128 -18.54 16.61 2.43
C MET A 128 -18.83 17.11 3.86
N PRO A 129 -18.14 18.15 4.36
CA PRO A 129 -18.40 18.67 5.70
C PRO A 129 -19.85 19.15 5.81
N LYS A 130 -20.50 18.91 6.95
CA LYS A 130 -21.90 19.32 7.19
C LYS A 130 -22.13 20.83 6.97
N GLU A 131 -21.11 21.64 7.27
CA GLU A 131 -21.13 23.08 7.00
C GLU A 131 -21.31 23.42 5.51
N VAL A 132 -20.84 22.57 4.60
CA VAL A 132 -20.95 22.74 3.16
C VAL A 132 -22.34 22.34 2.69
N ALA A 133 -22.90 21.24 3.22
CA ALA A 133 -24.27 20.82 2.93
C ALA A 133 -25.31 21.86 3.38
N ASP A 134 -25.15 22.43 4.58
CA ASP A 134 -26.07 23.44 5.13
C ASP A 134 -25.97 24.78 4.38
N LYS A 135 -24.75 25.21 4.01
CA LYS A 135 -24.54 26.45 3.25
C LYS A 135 -24.98 26.31 1.79
N MET A 136 -24.81 25.14 1.16
CA MET A 136 -25.33 24.87 -0.18
C MET A 136 -26.86 24.81 -0.18
N GLY A 137 -27.49 24.14 0.79
CA GLY A 137 -28.95 24.11 0.94
C GLY A 137 -29.57 25.50 1.16
N ALA A 138 -28.90 26.37 1.93
CA ALA A 138 -29.34 27.76 2.12
C ALA A 138 -29.16 28.63 0.86
N ALA A 139 -28.13 28.38 0.05
CA ALA A 139 -27.88 29.09 -1.21
C ALA A 139 -28.86 28.69 -2.31
N HIS A 140 -29.22 27.41 -2.42
CA HIS A 140 -30.23 26.92 -3.38
C HIS A 140 -31.61 27.56 -3.16
N LYS A 141 -32.02 27.75 -1.90
CA LYS A 141 -33.26 28.46 -1.55
C LYS A 141 -33.25 29.95 -1.89
N LYS A 142 -32.09 30.60 -1.92
CA LYS A 142 -31.96 32.05 -2.18
C LYS A 142 -31.96 32.42 -3.66
N HIS A 143 -31.66 31.47 -4.55
CA HIS A 143 -31.46 31.74 -5.99
C HIS A 143 -32.42 30.98 -6.93
N ASP A 144 -33.46 30.31 -6.41
CA ASP A 144 -34.50 29.58 -7.17
C ASP A 144 -33.95 28.74 -8.34
N VAL A 145 -32.84 28.05 -8.10
CA VAL A 145 -32.26 27.14 -9.08
C VAL A 145 -33.04 25.83 -9.00
N LYS A 146 -33.81 25.52 -10.03
CA LYS A 146 -34.57 24.25 -10.14
C LYS A 146 -33.61 23.06 -9.96
N ASP A 147 -33.94 22.20 -9.02
CA ASP A 147 -33.19 20.98 -8.74
C ASP A 147 -33.01 20.14 -10.01
N ALA A 148 -31.76 19.80 -10.34
CA ALA A 148 -31.48 18.80 -11.36
C ALA A 148 -31.98 17.43 -10.86
N PRO A 149 -32.41 16.52 -11.76
CA PRO A 149 -33.02 15.26 -11.36
C PRO A 149 -32.02 14.43 -10.55
N LYS A 150 -32.42 14.01 -9.35
CA LYS A 150 -31.68 13.04 -8.54
C LYS A 150 -31.38 11.80 -9.42
N PRO A 151 -30.12 11.32 -9.48
CA PRO A 151 -29.85 10.01 -10.05
C PRO A 151 -30.64 8.99 -9.25
N ALA A 152 -31.43 8.18 -9.95
CA ALA A 152 -32.31 7.19 -9.35
C ALA A 152 -31.52 6.30 -8.37
N GLU A 153 -32.03 6.18 -7.15
CA GLU A 153 -31.68 5.11 -6.23
C GLU A 153 -31.90 3.78 -6.96
N GLY A 154 -30.81 3.19 -7.41
CA GLY A 154 -30.79 1.82 -7.92
C GLY A 154 -31.16 0.89 -6.78
N LYS A 155 -32.46 0.61 -6.63
CA LYS A 155 -32.92 -0.62 -6.01
C LYS A 155 -32.24 -1.76 -6.75
N SER A 156 -31.51 -2.58 -6.01
CA SER A 156 -31.19 -3.94 -6.43
C SER A 156 -31.61 -4.89 -5.30
N PRO A 157 -32.07 -6.09 -5.68
CA PRO A 157 -33.19 -6.83 -5.09
C PRO A 157 -32.91 -7.50 -3.74
#